data_AF-A0A4R4U0U3-F1
#
_entry.id   AF-A0A4R4U0U3-F1
#
_cell.length_a   1.000
_cell.length_b   1.000
_cell.length_c   1.000
_cell.angle_alpha   90.00
_cell.angle_beta   90.00
_cell.angle_gamma   90.00
#
_symmetry.space_group_name_H-M   'P 1'
#
loop_
_entity.id
_entity.type
_entity.pdbx_description
1 polymer ?
#
loop_
_entity_poly.entity_id
_entity_poly.type
_entity_poly.pdbx_seq_one_letter_code
_entity_poly.pdbx_strand_id
1 'polypeptide(L)'
;MTTLGLDRDTTDDATLAASELATNALTHASPSTSTVPPELWVWARATPTPQLVISVFDACRSSWPDTTPKDLLDDHGRGIGIVALLAEAWGAHPSRSICTGGAQGKAVWAAFP
;
A
#
# COMPACT_ATOMS: atom_id res chain seq x y z
N MET A 1 14.91 10.80 -17.98
CA MET A 1 14.25 10.07 -16.87
C MET A 1 15.36 9.43 -16.05
N THR A 2 15.61 9.93 -14.84
CA THR A 2 16.54 9.33 -13.90
C THR A 2 15.97 7.99 -13.45
N THR A 3 16.58 6.90 -13.87
CA THR A 3 16.29 5.56 -13.35
C THR A 3 16.68 5.56 -11.87
N LEU A 4 15.79 5.10 -10.99
CA LEU A 4 16.02 5.11 -9.53
C LEU A 4 17.23 4.24 -9.09
N GLY A 5 17.84 3.47 -10.00
CA GLY A 5 19.05 2.69 -9.71
C GLY A 5 18.80 1.47 -8.83
N LEU A 6 17.54 1.04 -8.72
CA LEU A 6 17.14 -0.13 -7.94
C LEU A 6 17.71 -1.41 -8.55
N ASP A 7 18.18 -2.30 -7.70
CA ASP A 7 18.50 -3.65 -8.12
C ASP A 7 17.21 -4.43 -8.47
N ARG A 8 17.40 -5.58 -9.11
CA ARG A 8 16.28 -6.38 -9.64
C ARG A 8 15.44 -6.98 -8.52
N ASP A 9 16.07 -7.41 -7.43
CA ASP A 9 15.37 -8.06 -6.32
C ASP A 9 14.47 -7.03 -5.63
N THR A 10 14.98 -5.81 -5.38
CA THR A 10 14.18 -4.68 -4.85
C THR A 10 13.01 -4.32 -5.77
N THR A 11 13.18 -4.40 -7.09
CA THR A 11 12.10 -4.12 -8.05
C THR A 11 11.01 -5.18 -8.01
N ASP A 12 11.40 -6.46 -7.93
CA ASP A 12 10.48 -7.59 -7.85
C ASP A 12 9.70 -7.56 -6.52
N ASP A 13 10.38 -7.26 -5.41
CA ASP A 13 9.79 -7.09 -4.08
C ASP A 13 8.80 -5.92 -4.04
N ALA A 14 9.17 -4.78 -4.62
CA ALA A 14 8.29 -3.61 -4.74
C ALA A 14 7.05 -3.90 -5.60
N THR A 15 7.21 -4.69 -6.67
CA THR A 15 6.10 -5.09 -7.55
C THR A 15 5.13 -6.04 -6.84
N LEU A 16 5.66 -7.00 -6.09
CA LEU A 16 4.85 -7.92 -5.28
C LEU A 16 4.10 -7.15 -4.19
N ALA A 17 4.78 -6.28 -3.45
CA ALA A 17 4.14 -5.45 -2.44
C ALA A 17 3.05 -4.54 -3.02
N ALA A 18 3.26 -3.95 -4.19
CA ALA A 18 2.23 -3.17 -4.88
C ALA A 18 0.99 -4.01 -5.20
N SER A 19 1.18 -5.26 -5.63
CA SER A 19 0.10 -6.19 -5.94
C SER A 19 -0.70 -6.58 -4.70
N GLU A 20 -0.02 -6.85 -3.59
CA GLU A 20 -0.66 -7.14 -2.30
C GLU A 20 -1.44 -5.94 -1.76
N LEU A 21 -0.85 -4.73 -1.80
CA LEU A 21 -1.54 -3.51 -1.37
C LEU A 21 -2.77 -3.20 -2.23
N ALA A 22 -2.66 -3.37 -3.56
CA ALA A 22 -3.77 -3.16 -4.48
C ALA A 22 -4.88 -4.19 -4.26
N THR A 23 -4.52 -5.46 -4.05
CA THR A 23 -5.49 -6.55 -3.76
C THR A 23 -6.21 -6.29 -2.45
N ASN A 24 -5.49 -5.90 -1.40
CA ASN A 24 -6.07 -5.53 -0.11
C ASN A 24 -7.04 -4.35 -0.26
N ALA A 25 -6.63 -3.30 -0.98
CA ALA A 25 -7.49 -2.15 -1.21
C ALA A 25 -8.76 -2.54 -1.97
N LEU A 26 -8.66 -3.31 -3.06
CA LEU A 26 -9.83 -3.76 -3.83
C LEU A 26 -10.75 -4.69 -3.03
N THR A 27 -10.19 -5.53 -2.16
CA THR A 27 -10.94 -6.50 -1.35
C THR A 27 -11.66 -5.82 -0.18
N HIS A 28 -11.00 -4.86 0.47
CA HIS A 28 -11.50 -4.23 1.69
C HIS A 28 -12.14 -2.85 1.48
N ALA A 29 -11.95 -2.22 0.31
CA ALA A 29 -12.74 -1.06 -0.10
C ALA A 29 -14.16 -1.53 -0.44
N SER A 30 -14.99 -1.70 0.59
CA SER A 30 -16.35 -2.20 0.40
C SER A 30 -17.13 -1.29 -0.57
N PRO A 31 -17.66 -1.83 -1.68
CA PRO A 31 -18.42 -1.05 -2.68
C PRO A 31 -19.71 -0.45 -2.11
N SER A 32 -20.15 -0.90 -0.93
CA SER A 32 -21.33 -0.38 -0.25
C SER A 32 -21.14 1.03 0.35
N THR A 33 -19.89 1.52 0.47
CA THR A 33 -19.58 2.75 1.22
C THR A 33 -18.96 3.87 0.40
N SER A 34 -18.41 3.58 -0.79
CA SER A 34 -17.77 4.59 -1.64
C SER A 34 -17.67 4.15 -3.09
N THR A 35 -17.98 5.05 -4.03
CA THR A 35 -17.75 4.87 -5.48
C THR A 35 -16.35 5.30 -5.92
N VAL A 36 -15.49 5.70 -4.98
CA VAL A 36 -14.14 6.17 -5.27
C VAL A 36 -13.23 4.96 -5.45
N PRO A 37 -12.64 4.74 -6.64
CA PRO A 37 -11.75 3.63 -6.88
C PRO A 37 -10.45 3.80 -6.08
N PRO A 38 -9.77 2.70 -5.71
CA PRO A 38 -8.44 2.79 -5.13
C PRO A 38 -7.45 3.50 -6.08
N GLU A 39 -6.45 4.17 -5.50
CA GLU A 39 -5.42 4.89 -6.25
C GLU A 39 -4.04 4.35 -5.89
N LEU A 40 -3.25 3.97 -6.90
CA LEU A 40 -1.84 3.61 -6.72
C LEU A 40 -0.98 4.85 -6.91
N TRP A 41 -0.16 5.16 -5.92
CA TRP A 41 0.80 6.25 -5.94
C TRP A 41 2.21 5.69 -5.80
N VAL A 42 3.11 6.18 -6.65
CA VAL A 42 4.54 5.82 -6.62
C VAL A 42 5.34 7.11 -6.56
N TRP A 43 6.19 7.25 -5.55
CA TRP A 43 6.93 8.46 -5.30
C TRP A 43 8.26 8.18 -4.61
N ALA A 44 9.21 9.10 -4.74
CA ALA A 44 10.53 8.98 -4.12
C ALA A 44 10.60 9.84 -2.85
N ARG A 45 11.00 9.25 -1.73
CA ARG A 45 11.37 9.95 -0.50
C ARG A 45 12.87 10.20 -0.54
N ALA A 46 13.32 11.45 -0.40
CA ALA A 46 14.75 11.79 -0.49
C ALA A 46 15.49 11.84 0.85
N THR A 47 14.76 11.96 1.97
CA THR A 47 15.34 12.08 3.32
C THR A 47 14.57 11.20 4.31
N PRO A 48 15.25 10.63 5.34
CA PRO A 48 16.68 10.75 5.64
C PRO A 48 17.60 10.02 4.65
N THR A 49 17.09 9.00 3.96
CA THR A 49 17.74 8.29 2.85
C THR A 49 16.80 8.24 1.64
N PRO A 50 17.33 8.13 0.41
CA PRO A 50 16.53 7.88 -0.79
C PRO A 50 15.78 6.56 -0.65
N GLN A 51 14.47 6.56 -0.89
CA GLN A 51 13.62 5.38 -0.88
C GLN A 51 12.52 5.50 -1.94
N LEU A 52 12.21 4.40 -2.61
CA LEU A 52 10.99 4.25 -3.39
C LEU A 52 9.83 3.96 -2.45
N VAL A 53 8.77 4.77 -2.50
CA VAL A 53 7.55 4.54 -1.73
C VAL A 53 6.39 4.24 -2.67
N ILE A 54 5.75 3.12 -2.39
CA ILE A 54 4.51 2.67 -3.04
C ILE A 54 3.39 2.85 -2.04
N SER A 55 2.30 3.49 -2.45
CA SER A 55 1.14 3.73 -1.60
C SER A 55 -0.14 3.41 -2.35
N VAL A 56 -1.11 2.79 -1.67
CA VAL A 56 -2.45 2.59 -2.20
C VAL A 56 -3.44 3.31 -1.31
N PHE A 57 -4.18 4.26 -1.91
CA PHE A 57 -5.32 4.91 -1.28
C PHE A 57 -6.59 4.10 -1.52
N ASP A 58 -7.43 4.02 -0.51
CA ASP A 58 -8.82 3.58 -0.65
C ASP A 58 -9.75 4.39 0.26
N ALA A 59 -11.02 4.50 -0.12
CA ALA A 59 -12.00 5.33 0.59
C ALA A 59 -12.61 4.64 1.83
N CYS A 60 -12.22 3.41 2.18
CA CYS A 60 -12.73 2.71 3.35
C CYS A 60 -12.01 3.18 4.62
N ARG A 61 -12.75 3.91 5.47
CA ARG A 61 -12.22 4.53 6.70
C ARG A 61 -12.25 3.62 7.93
N SER A 62 -13.01 2.51 7.86
CA SER A 62 -13.26 1.62 9.00
C SER A 62 -12.32 0.41 9.02
N SER A 63 -11.90 -0.09 7.86
CA SER A 63 -10.98 -1.22 7.77
C SER A 63 -9.54 -0.72 7.78
N TRP A 64 -8.75 -1.13 8.76
CA TRP A 64 -7.31 -0.81 8.85
C TRP A 64 -6.48 -2.08 8.69
N PRO A 65 -5.30 -2.00 8.05
CA PRO A 65 -4.40 -3.15 7.97
C PRO A 65 -3.97 -3.56 9.38
N ASP A 66 -4.11 -4.84 9.68
CA ASP A 66 -3.76 -5.42 10.97
C ASP A 66 -2.60 -6.39 10.78
N THR A 67 -1.57 -6.27 11.61
CA THR A 67 -0.39 -7.14 11.58
C THR A 67 -0.54 -8.38 12.42
N THR A 68 -1.56 -8.42 13.27
CA THR A 68 -1.78 -9.59 14.11
C THR A 68 -2.15 -10.76 13.21
N PRO A 69 -1.43 -11.90 13.30
CA PRO A 69 -1.82 -13.09 12.58
C PRO A 69 -3.23 -13.47 13.02
N LYS A 70 -4.22 -13.21 12.16
CA LYS A 70 -5.50 -13.89 12.25
C LYS A 70 -5.26 -15.33 11.79
N ASP A 71 -5.98 -16.25 12.43
CA ASP A 71 -5.82 -17.70 12.40
C ASP A 71 -5.13 -18.28 11.14
N LEU A 72 -4.35 -19.36 11.27
CA LEU A 72 -3.57 -19.96 10.17
C LEU A 72 -4.39 -20.35 8.91
N LEU A 73 -5.72 -20.32 9.01
CA LEU A 73 -6.71 -20.61 7.98
C LEU A 73 -7.39 -19.34 7.38
N ASP A 74 -7.06 -18.15 7.87
CA ASP A 74 -7.58 -16.87 7.34
C ASP A 74 -6.62 -16.34 6.25
N ASP A 75 -6.88 -16.75 5.01
CA ASP A 75 -6.09 -16.30 3.85
C ASP A 75 -6.23 -14.79 3.58
N HIS A 76 -7.25 -14.12 4.16
CA HIS A 76 -7.52 -12.70 3.93
C HIS A 76 -6.59 -11.73 4.71
N GLY A 77 -5.69 -12.25 5.55
CA GLY A 77 -4.75 -11.45 6.35
C GLY A 77 -3.29 -11.50 5.88
N ARG A 78 -2.94 -12.35 4.91
CA ARG A 78 -1.54 -12.59 4.53
C ARG A 78 -0.87 -11.45 3.76
N GLY A 79 -1.63 -10.70 2.97
CA GLY A 79 -1.06 -9.71 2.06
C GLY A 79 -0.23 -8.65 2.77
N ILE A 80 -0.68 -8.17 3.94
CA ILE A 80 0.10 -7.21 4.72
C ILE A 80 1.32 -7.85 5.40
N GLY A 81 1.26 -9.15 5.72
CA GLY A 81 2.40 -9.91 6.21
C GLY A 81 3.51 -10.03 5.16
N ILE A 82 3.14 -10.26 3.90
CA ILE A 82 4.09 -10.25 2.77
C ILE A 82 4.73 -8.86 2.63
N VAL A 83 3.92 -7.80 2.61
CA VAL A 83 4.44 -6.42 2.55
C VAL A 83 5.40 -6.13 3.70
N ALA A 84 5.08 -6.58 4.92
CA ALA A 84 5.93 -6.41 6.10
C ALA A 84 7.25 -7.19 6.04
N LEU A 85 7.30 -8.30 5.28
CA LEU A 85 8.52 -9.08 5.06
C LEU A 85 9.43 -8.48 3.99
N LEU A 86 8.85 -7.86 2.95
CA LEU A 86 9.59 -7.33 1.80
C LEU A 86 10.05 -5.87 1.97
N ALA A 87 9.23 -5.04 2.62
CA ALA A 87 9.49 -3.61 2.73
C ALA A 87 10.42 -3.29 3.91
N GLU A 88 11.31 -2.32 3.72
CA GLU A 88 12.15 -1.78 4.81
C GLU A 88 11.28 -1.08 5.88
N ALA A 89 10.22 -0.40 5.42
CA ALA A 89 9.22 0.19 6.27
C ALA A 89 7.87 0.21 5.57
N TRP A 90 6.79 0.13 6.35
CA TRP A 90 5.45 0.24 5.82
C TRP A 90 4.52 0.83 6.90
N GLY A 91 3.33 1.24 6.50
CA GLY A 91 2.33 1.71 7.44
C GLY A 91 1.03 2.12 6.78
N ALA A 92 0.16 2.74 7.57
CA ALA A 92 -1.09 3.29 7.08
C ALA A 92 -1.40 4.62 7.78
N HIS A 93 -2.06 5.54 7.07
CA HIS A 93 -2.50 6.80 7.65
C HIS A 93 -3.80 7.31 6.98
N PRO A 94 -4.58 8.16 7.66
CA PRO A 94 -5.70 8.85 7.03
C PRO A 94 -5.20 9.69 5.84
N SER A 95 -5.92 9.66 4.73
CA SER A 95 -5.50 10.33 3.51
C SER A 95 -6.70 10.84 2.71
N ARG A 96 -6.42 11.50 1.59
CA ARG A 96 -7.42 11.99 0.65
C ARG A 96 -7.03 11.60 -0.77
N SER A 97 -8.03 11.22 -1.55
CA SER A 97 -7.93 10.98 -2.98
C SER A 97 -7.36 12.20 -3.70
N ILE A 98 -6.39 11.99 -4.59
CA ILE A 98 -5.85 13.05 -5.46
C ILE A 98 -6.52 13.04 -6.83
N CYS A 99 -7.15 11.94 -7.22
CA CYS A 99 -7.85 11.80 -8.51
C CYS A 99 -9.34 12.17 -8.44
N THR A 100 -9.95 12.15 -7.25
CA THR A 100 -11.42 12.24 -7.05
C THR A 100 -11.76 13.27 -5.96
N GLY A 101 -11.47 14.55 -6.23
CA GLY A 101 -12.00 15.67 -5.45
C GLY A 101 -11.66 15.69 -3.96
N GLY A 102 -10.58 15.02 -3.52
CA GLY A 102 -10.18 15.02 -2.12
C GLY A 102 -11.02 14.13 -1.22
N ALA A 103 -11.69 13.10 -1.77
CA ALA A 103 -12.47 12.13 -1.01
C ALA A 103 -11.64 11.54 0.14
N GLN A 104 -12.23 11.47 1.34
CA GLN A 104 -11.54 10.99 2.53
C GLN A 104 -11.43 9.46 2.53
N GLY A 105 -10.29 8.98 2.98
CA GLY A 105 -10.01 7.56 3.07
C GLY A 105 -8.76 7.30 3.90
N LYS A 106 -8.04 6.26 3.53
CA LYS A 106 -6.72 5.93 4.09
C LYS A 106 -5.75 5.64 2.96
N ALA A 107 -4.46 5.77 3.25
CA ALA A 107 -3.40 5.26 2.39
C ALA A 107 -2.59 4.24 3.17
N VAL A 108 -2.34 3.08 2.57
CA VAL A 108 -1.39 2.07 3.04
C VAL A 108 -0.16 2.15 2.16
N TRP A 109 1.03 2.15 2.75
CA TRP A 109 2.27 2.40 2.04
C TRP A 109 3.39 1.44 2.45
N ALA A 110 4.31 1.20 1.54
CA ALA A 110 5.53 0.43 1.70
C ALA A 110 6.72 1.18 1.08
N ALA A 111 7.87 1.14 1.74
CA ALA A 111 9.09 1.81 1.34
C ALA A 111 10.22 0.80 1.12
N PHE A 112 10.95 1.02 0.04
CA PHE A 112 12.07 0.23 -0.43
C PHE A 112 13.30 1.15 -0.56
N PRO A 113 14.52 0.64 -0.35
CA PRO A 113 15.75 1.41 -0.52
C PRO A 113 15.91 1.95 -1.96
#